data_AF-A0A9D9N7P8-F1
#
_entry.id   AF-A0A9D9N7P8-F1
#
_cell.length_a   1.000
_cell.length_b   1.000
_cell.length_c   1.000
_cell.angle_alpha   90.00
_cell.angle_beta   90.00
_cell.angle_gamma   90.00
#
_symmetry.space_group_name_H-M   'P 1'
#
loop_
_entity.id
_entity.type
_entity.pdbx_description
1 polymer ?
#
loop_
_entity_poly.entity_id
_entity_poly.type
_entity_poly.pdbx_seq_one_letter_code
_entity_poly.pdbx_strand_id
1 'polypeptide(L)'
;MKKRKNKMFTIAIFILAVFCTVYPISDVVKAFTAVTFSPTVAEEKITLFERYLDYQIKPQYLAEDAKVQVTSSNTKVAKIVEKTMIRPVKKGNATITVTIKQNKKTYTKKIAVTVRSPYIFINNKVDKVKVGEKYEFRINLMGSFTSEKGIKWSVSNEEIATITKSGKTALLIAKKPGKVKVLVKDTKKGTTSVCHITVTKERIPFEFRNPIETLWCDVDYELKVRGNLSSIRWSSSDESIATVTEDGIITGVKQGTVTIYATDTITEHTISLTVQTKKIEETSISDIEYEVVESEEYVYVKGIRDKTIKQLRIPEMIEGKPVRYLRTEALYDLENLEILVVPKTMRELTDSIMDLPKLESIVILNRDQRFGMGNFGLKNLKEYITPYKMEWSFPYYGSVSNVSTLKQLVLPEGSATSLDEIFSRCSNMEVVLPENFTKLEYGFTDCQNIRVVIPRRVTTIAEYAQVFADCTNITIVTPRGSYAESYAKKYNLTYENYYD
;
A
#
# COMPACT_ATOMS: atom_id res chain seq x y z
N MET A 1 -44.45 -24.51 -18.08
CA MET A 1 -45.58 -25.01 -18.92
C MET A 1 -45.68 -26.55 -19.01
N LYS A 2 -44.58 -27.33 -19.04
CA LYS A 2 -44.63 -28.81 -19.05
C LYS A 2 -45.29 -29.45 -17.80
N LYS A 3 -45.08 -28.89 -16.60
CA LYS A 3 -45.63 -29.45 -15.33
C LYS A 3 -47.16 -29.37 -15.17
N ARG A 4 -47.84 -28.42 -15.84
CA ARG A 4 -49.32 -28.31 -15.79
C ARG A 4 -50.04 -29.26 -16.75
N LYS A 5 -49.38 -29.70 -17.83
CA LYS A 5 -49.94 -30.71 -18.76
C LYS A 5 -50.00 -32.10 -18.12
N ASN A 6 -48.98 -32.49 -17.35
CA ASN A 6 -48.95 -33.83 -16.74
C ASN A 6 -49.97 -34.01 -15.60
N LYS A 7 -50.18 -32.99 -14.74
CA LYS A 7 -51.21 -33.07 -13.67
C LYS A 7 -52.64 -33.19 -14.20
N MET A 8 -52.92 -32.65 -15.39
CA MET A 8 -54.26 -32.70 -16.00
C MET A 8 -54.53 -34.03 -16.72
N PHE A 9 -53.49 -34.63 -17.30
CA PHE A 9 -53.60 -35.95 -17.93
C PHE A 9 -53.90 -37.05 -16.90
N THR A 10 -53.36 -36.93 -15.68
CA THR A 10 -53.63 -37.88 -14.58
C THR A 10 -55.07 -37.78 -14.04
N ILE A 11 -55.67 -36.58 -14.05
CA ILE A 11 -57.07 -36.37 -13.61
C ILE A 11 -58.06 -36.90 -14.66
N ALA A 12 -57.76 -36.73 -15.95
CA ALA A 12 -58.59 -37.27 -17.03
C ALA A 12 -58.62 -38.81 -17.06
N ILE A 13 -57.51 -39.47 -16.74
CA ILE A 13 -57.43 -40.94 -16.66
C ILE A 13 -58.17 -41.48 -15.42
N PHE A 14 -58.16 -40.74 -14.29
CA PHE A 14 -58.89 -41.14 -13.08
C PHE A 14 -60.42 -41.06 -13.26
N ILE A 15 -60.91 -40.11 -14.06
CA ILE A 15 -62.33 -40.01 -14.41
C ILE A 15 -62.72 -41.14 -15.39
N LEU A 16 -61.82 -41.59 -16.26
CA LEU A 16 -62.08 -42.71 -17.18
C LEU A 16 -62.24 -44.06 -16.46
N ALA A 17 -61.52 -44.30 -15.36
CA ALA A 17 -61.59 -45.56 -14.63
C ALA A 17 -62.87 -45.70 -13.78
N VAL A 18 -63.47 -44.59 -13.34
CA VAL A 18 -64.67 -44.60 -12.48
C VAL A 18 -65.98 -44.67 -13.30
N PHE A 19 -65.96 -44.29 -14.58
CA PHE A 19 -67.18 -44.26 -15.42
C PHE A 19 -67.38 -45.49 -16.32
N CYS A 20 -66.41 -46.41 -16.43
CA CYS A 20 -66.51 -47.59 -17.31
C CYS A 20 -67.39 -48.73 -16.77
N THR A 21 -67.97 -48.63 -15.57
CA THR A 21 -68.86 -49.68 -15.02
C THR A 21 -70.35 -49.31 -15.02
N VAL A 22 -70.72 -48.10 -15.47
CA VAL A 22 -72.12 -47.62 -15.33
C VAL A 22 -72.71 -46.98 -16.60
N TYR A 23 -71.91 -46.66 -17.63
CA TYR A 23 -72.42 -46.04 -18.87
C TYR A 23 -71.79 -46.63 -20.14
N PRO A 24 -72.54 -46.74 -21.26
CA PRO A 24 -72.01 -47.22 -22.53
C PRO A 24 -70.92 -46.28 -23.07
N ILE A 25 -69.86 -46.83 -23.67
CA ILE A 25 -68.71 -46.09 -24.23
C ILE A 25 -69.18 -44.99 -25.21
N SER A 26 -70.30 -45.19 -25.91
CA SER A 26 -70.89 -44.17 -26.80
C SER A 26 -71.29 -42.87 -26.09
N ASP A 27 -71.75 -42.96 -24.84
CA ASP A 27 -72.19 -41.79 -24.06
C ASP A 27 -71.01 -41.10 -23.35
N VAL A 28 -69.99 -41.87 -22.95
CA VAL A 28 -68.72 -41.32 -22.48
C VAL A 28 -67.98 -40.61 -23.63
N VAL A 29 -68.00 -41.19 -24.84
CA VAL A 29 -67.45 -40.56 -26.05
C VAL A 29 -68.26 -39.32 -26.44
N LYS A 30 -69.59 -39.32 -26.34
CA LYS A 30 -70.44 -38.12 -26.51
C LYS A 30 -70.17 -37.03 -25.46
N ALA A 31 -69.94 -37.41 -24.21
CA ALA A 31 -69.64 -36.46 -23.13
C ALA A 31 -68.23 -35.88 -23.25
N PHE A 32 -67.24 -36.66 -23.70
CA PHE A 32 -65.88 -36.19 -23.91
C PHE A 32 -65.74 -35.36 -25.20
N THR A 33 -66.54 -35.67 -26.23
CA THR A 33 -66.64 -34.83 -27.46
C THR A 33 -67.39 -33.50 -27.23
N ALA A 34 -68.05 -33.32 -26.08
CA ALA A 34 -68.81 -32.11 -25.76
C ALA A 34 -68.09 -31.08 -24.87
N VAL A 35 -66.83 -31.30 -24.47
CA VAL A 35 -66.06 -30.29 -23.73
C VAL A 35 -65.52 -29.23 -24.70
N THR A 36 -66.37 -28.26 -25.03
CA THR A 36 -65.97 -27.09 -25.83
C THR A 36 -65.38 -26.01 -24.94
N PHE A 37 -64.05 -25.85 -24.98
CA PHE A 37 -63.40 -24.70 -24.33
C PHE A 37 -63.77 -23.41 -25.07
N SER A 38 -64.11 -22.35 -24.32
CA SER A 38 -64.34 -21.03 -24.91
C SER A 38 -63.03 -20.47 -25.48
N PRO A 39 -63.06 -19.84 -26.66
CA PRO A 39 -61.85 -19.31 -27.28
C PRO A 39 -61.31 -18.16 -26.44
N THR A 40 -59.99 -18.09 -26.30
CA THR A 40 -59.33 -17.12 -25.41
C THR A 40 -57.99 -16.67 -25.94
N VAL A 41 -57.45 -15.61 -25.33
CA VAL A 41 -56.09 -15.11 -25.53
C VAL A 41 -55.43 -15.03 -24.16
N ALA A 42 -54.17 -15.47 -24.08
CA ALA A 42 -53.47 -15.59 -22.80
C ALA A 42 -53.06 -14.22 -22.22
N GLU A 43 -52.80 -13.26 -23.09
CA GLU A 43 -52.29 -11.95 -22.71
C GLU A 43 -53.39 -11.04 -22.15
N GLU A 44 -53.14 -10.46 -20.98
CA GLU A 44 -53.96 -9.39 -20.43
C GLU A 44 -53.30 -8.02 -20.63
N LYS A 45 -51.96 -8.00 -20.62
CA LYS A 45 -51.14 -6.81 -20.85
C LYS A 45 -49.86 -7.17 -21.62
N ILE A 46 -49.47 -6.30 -22.55
CA ILE A 46 -48.25 -6.43 -23.35
C ILE A 46 -47.47 -5.11 -23.30
N THR A 47 -46.14 -5.19 -23.12
CA THR A 47 -45.24 -4.05 -23.30
C THR A 47 -44.40 -4.27 -24.55
N LEU A 48 -44.46 -3.34 -25.50
CA LEU A 48 -43.71 -3.37 -26.75
C LEU A 48 -42.79 -2.16 -26.85
N PHE A 49 -41.88 -2.17 -27.82
CA PHE A 49 -40.98 -1.04 -28.09
C PHE A 49 -41.22 -0.52 -29.50
N GLU A 50 -41.28 0.81 -29.63
CA GLU A 50 -41.55 1.44 -30.92
C GLU A 50 -40.50 1.04 -31.98
N ARG A 51 -41.00 0.64 -33.17
CA ARG A 51 -40.16 0.28 -34.32
C ARG A 51 -39.12 -0.80 -33.99
N TYR A 52 -39.52 -1.80 -33.19
CA TYR A 52 -38.70 -2.95 -32.80
C TYR A 52 -39.20 -4.23 -33.47
N LEU A 53 -39.96 -5.05 -32.75
CA LEU A 53 -40.57 -6.27 -33.26
C LEU A 53 -42.09 -6.15 -33.28
N ASP A 54 -42.69 -6.67 -34.35
CA ASP A 54 -44.11 -6.96 -34.38
C ASP A 54 -44.42 -8.11 -33.41
N TYR A 55 -45.60 -8.07 -32.79
CA TYR A 55 -46.04 -9.03 -31.78
C TYR A 55 -47.26 -9.80 -32.28
N GLN A 56 -47.13 -11.12 -32.36
CA GLN A 56 -48.20 -12.01 -32.82
C GLN A 56 -49.07 -12.46 -31.63
N ILE A 57 -50.34 -12.04 -31.62
CA ILE A 57 -51.33 -12.64 -30.72
C ILE A 57 -51.65 -14.06 -31.20
N LYS A 58 -51.73 -15.00 -30.25
CA LYS A 58 -52.05 -16.41 -30.51
C LYS A 58 -53.33 -16.82 -29.75
N PRO A 59 -54.52 -16.63 -30.35
CA PRO A 59 -55.77 -17.13 -29.77
C PRO A 59 -55.76 -18.66 -29.66
N GLN A 60 -56.40 -19.18 -28.63
CA GLN A 60 -56.46 -20.61 -28.31
C GLN A 60 -57.92 -21.10 -28.33
N TYR A 61 -58.09 -22.41 -28.48
CA TYR A 61 -59.40 -23.09 -28.52
C TYR A 61 -60.31 -22.60 -29.66
N LEU A 62 -59.71 -22.40 -30.83
CA LEU A 62 -60.43 -22.03 -32.04
C LEU A 62 -61.06 -23.27 -32.68
N ALA A 63 -62.35 -23.18 -33.03
CA ALA A 63 -63.03 -24.15 -33.87
C ALA A 63 -62.67 -23.95 -35.36
N GLU A 64 -62.99 -24.92 -36.23
CA GLU A 64 -62.68 -24.83 -37.66
C GLU A 64 -63.37 -23.64 -38.35
N ASP A 65 -64.57 -23.26 -37.90
CA ASP A 65 -65.33 -22.13 -38.42
C ASP A 65 -64.89 -20.77 -37.84
N ALA A 66 -63.87 -20.75 -36.97
CA ALA A 66 -63.52 -19.57 -36.19
C ALA A 66 -62.99 -18.41 -37.05
N LYS A 67 -63.63 -17.25 -36.90
CA LYS A 67 -63.20 -15.98 -37.51
C LYS A 67 -62.64 -15.07 -36.42
N VAL A 68 -61.34 -14.75 -36.53
CA VAL A 68 -60.64 -13.87 -35.59
C VAL A 68 -60.47 -12.48 -36.21
N GLN A 69 -60.91 -11.46 -35.48
CA GLN A 69 -60.74 -10.05 -35.82
C GLN A 69 -60.03 -9.31 -34.67
N VAL A 70 -58.95 -8.60 -34.98
CA VAL A 70 -58.21 -7.80 -34.01
C VAL A 70 -58.30 -6.33 -34.39
N THR A 71 -58.66 -5.49 -33.41
CA THR A 71 -58.74 -4.04 -33.57
C THR A 71 -57.91 -3.34 -32.51
N SER A 72 -57.48 -2.12 -32.78
CA SER A 72 -56.71 -1.29 -31.86
C SER A 72 -57.48 -0.01 -31.57
N SER A 73 -57.58 0.38 -30.31
CA SER A 73 -58.16 1.68 -29.93
C SER A 73 -57.29 2.87 -30.36
N ASN A 74 -55.99 2.66 -30.64
CA ASN A 74 -55.08 3.70 -31.10
C ASN A 74 -54.03 3.14 -32.06
N THR A 75 -54.31 3.21 -33.35
CA THR A 75 -53.43 2.71 -34.43
C THR A 75 -52.14 3.52 -34.59
N LYS A 76 -52.09 4.76 -34.07
CA LYS A 76 -50.86 5.57 -34.03
C LYS A 76 -49.88 5.07 -32.96
N VAL A 77 -50.35 4.30 -31.98
CA VAL A 77 -49.54 3.67 -30.94
C VAL A 77 -49.24 2.22 -31.30
N ALA A 78 -50.27 1.42 -31.60
CA ALA A 78 -50.15 0.01 -31.95
C ALA A 78 -51.05 -0.32 -33.16
N LYS A 79 -50.45 -0.65 -34.31
CA LYS A 79 -51.16 -0.90 -35.56
C LYS A 79 -51.33 -2.40 -35.79
N ILE A 80 -52.50 -2.84 -36.24
CA ILE A 80 -52.70 -4.22 -36.70
C ILE A 80 -52.24 -4.29 -38.16
N VAL A 81 -51.26 -5.15 -38.46
CA VAL A 81 -50.63 -5.25 -39.79
C VAL A 81 -51.08 -6.48 -40.56
N GLU A 82 -51.25 -7.61 -39.88
CA GLU A 82 -51.84 -8.85 -40.40
C GLU A 82 -52.77 -9.40 -39.32
N LYS A 83 -53.74 -10.27 -39.67
CA LYS A 83 -54.87 -10.76 -38.84
C LYS A 83 -54.73 -10.59 -37.31
N THR A 84 -53.65 -11.08 -36.71
CA THR A 84 -53.36 -11.00 -35.26
C THR A 84 -51.98 -10.41 -34.90
N MET A 85 -51.29 -9.79 -35.86
CA MET A 85 -49.96 -9.21 -35.71
C MET A 85 -50.05 -7.71 -35.37
N ILE A 86 -49.43 -7.32 -34.26
CA ILE A 86 -49.39 -5.95 -33.75
C ILE A 86 -48.02 -5.33 -34.02
N ARG A 87 -47.99 -4.23 -34.77
CA ARG A 87 -46.81 -3.38 -34.95
C ARG A 87 -46.78 -2.24 -33.95
N PRO A 88 -45.77 -2.15 -33.06
CA PRO A 88 -45.59 -1.01 -32.16
C PRO A 88 -45.06 0.21 -32.93
N VAL A 89 -45.86 1.26 -33.04
CA VAL A 89 -45.58 2.42 -33.91
C VAL A 89 -44.90 3.55 -33.14
N LYS A 90 -45.47 3.97 -32.01
CA LYS A 90 -44.99 5.12 -31.23
C LYS A 90 -45.29 4.93 -29.74
N LYS A 91 -44.44 5.49 -28.87
CA LYS A 91 -44.67 5.54 -27.41
C LYS A 91 -46.10 5.98 -27.07
N GLY A 92 -46.78 5.20 -26.22
CA GLY A 92 -48.14 5.47 -25.78
C GLY A 92 -48.85 4.22 -25.27
N ASN A 93 -50.14 4.34 -24.97
CA ASN A 93 -51.00 3.23 -24.59
C ASN A 93 -52.11 3.02 -25.63
N ALA A 94 -52.45 1.75 -25.88
CA ALA A 94 -53.57 1.33 -26.71
C ALA A 94 -54.26 0.12 -26.07
N THR A 95 -55.51 -0.10 -26.41
CA THR A 95 -56.25 -1.31 -26.04
C THR A 95 -56.48 -2.11 -27.31
N ILE A 96 -55.98 -3.34 -27.34
CA ILE A 96 -56.21 -4.27 -28.44
C ILE A 96 -57.44 -5.11 -28.10
N THR A 97 -58.43 -5.09 -28.97
CA THR A 97 -59.66 -5.88 -28.81
C THR A 97 -59.63 -7.04 -29.79
N VAL A 98 -59.56 -8.25 -29.25
CA VAL A 98 -59.63 -9.50 -30.02
C VAL A 98 -61.07 -10.00 -29.97
N THR A 99 -61.69 -10.15 -31.14
CA THR A 99 -63.05 -10.67 -31.32
C THR A 99 -62.99 -11.98 -32.07
N ILE A 100 -63.58 -13.03 -31.50
CA ILE A 100 -63.60 -14.38 -32.07
C ILE A 100 -65.06 -14.78 -32.27
N LYS A 101 -65.44 -15.06 -33.51
CA LYS A 101 -66.78 -15.57 -33.86
C LYS A 101 -66.64 -17.04 -34.26
N GLN A 102 -67.26 -17.94 -33.50
CA GLN A 102 -67.30 -19.38 -33.78
C GLN A 102 -68.56 -19.99 -33.17
N ASN A 103 -69.12 -21.04 -33.78
CA ASN A 103 -70.32 -21.72 -33.30
C ASN A 103 -71.50 -20.77 -33.03
N LYS A 104 -71.71 -19.77 -33.91
CA LYS A 104 -72.72 -18.70 -33.79
C LYS A 104 -72.60 -17.81 -32.53
N LYS A 105 -71.53 -17.95 -31.74
CA LYS A 105 -71.24 -17.12 -30.55
C LYS A 105 -70.09 -16.15 -30.83
N THR A 106 -70.10 -15.01 -30.14
CA THR A 106 -69.04 -13.99 -30.23
C THR A 106 -68.35 -13.85 -28.87
N TYR A 107 -67.02 -13.90 -28.88
CA TYR A 107 -66.17 -13.74 -27.70
C TYR A 107 -65.25 -12.54 -27.89
N THR A 108 -65.08 -11.72 -26.85
CA THR A 108 -64.25 -10.52 -26.93
C THR A 108 -63.31 -10.43 -25.73
N LYS A 109 -62.01 -10.23 -25.99
CA LYS A 109 -61.00 -9.93 -24.95
C LYS A 109 -60.29 -8.62 -25.28
N LYS A 110 -60.16 -7.76 -24.28
CA LYS A 110 -59.37 -6.53 -24.33
C LYS A 110 -58.01 -6.77 -23.70
N ILE A 111 -56.95 -6.32 -24.37
CA ILE A 111 -55.55 -6.47 -23.98
C ILE A 111 -54.95 -5.06 -23.87
N ALA A 112 -54.36 -4.73 -22.72
CA ALA A 112 -53.69 -3.47 -22.52
C ALA A 112 -52.30 -3.50 -23.19
N VAL A 113 -52.05 -2.62 -24.16
CA VAL A 113 -50.75 -2.52 -24.84
C VAL A 113 -50.09 -1.20 -24.50
N THR A 114 -48.88 -1.28 -23.93
CA THR A 114 -48.01 -0.12 -23.67
C THR A 114 -46.81 -0.18 -24.61
N VAL A 115 -46.68 0.81 -25.49
CA VAL A 115 -45.49 0.98 -26.33
C VAL A 115 -44.54 1.94 -25.64
N ARG A 116 -43.29 1.52 -25.43
CA ARG A 116 -42.23 2.33 -24.82
C ARG A 116 -41.19 2.74 -25.86
N SER A 117 -40.48 3.82 -25.58
CA SER A 117 -39.28 4.18 -26.35
C SER A 117 -38.14 3.21 -26.00
N PRO A 118 -37.25 2.89 -26.96
CA PRO A 118 -36.10 2.05 -26.71
C PRO A 118 -35.17 2.72 -25.69
N TYR A 119 -34.39 1.91 -24.98
CA TYR A 119 -33.37 2.42 -24.07
C TYR A 119 -32.20 1.46 -23.96
N ILE A 120 -31.06 2.05 -23.60
CA ILE A 120 -29.82 1.36 -23.25
C ILE A 120 -29.53 1.63 -21.79
N PHE A 121 -29.01 0.64 -21.07
CA PHE A 121 -28.51 0.87 -19.71
C PHE A 121 -27.30 0.00 -19.42
N ILE A 122 -26.37 0.56 -18.65
CA ILE A 122 -25.28 -0.18 -18.02
C ILE A 122 -25.89 -0.99 -16.88
N ASN A 123 -25.76 -2.31 -16.93
CA ASN A 123 -26.42 -3.22 -15.98
C ASN A 123 -25.54 -3.58 -14.77
N ASN A 124 -24.26 -3.23 -14.81
CA ASN A 124 -23.29 -3.39 -13.73
C ASN A 124 -22.58 -2.06 -13.45
N LYS A 125 -23.33 -1.09 -12.92
CA LYS A 125 -22.72 0.19 -12.50
C LYS A 125 -21.85 -0.04 -11.25
N VAL A 126 -20.81 0.76 -11.12
CA VAL A 126 -19.88 0.76 -9.98
C VAL A 126 -19.56 2.20 -9.61
N ASP A 127 -19.43 2.47 -8.32
CA ASP A 127 -19.16 3.82 -7.81
C ASP A 127 -17.66 4.09 -7.61
N LYS A 128 -16.87 3.06 -7.33
CA LYS A 128 -15.43 3.16 -7.03
C LYS A 128 -14.61 2.07 -7.72
N VAL A 129 -13.43 2.43 -8.20
CA VAL A 129 -12.43 1.52 -8.79
C VAL A 129 -11.05 1.96 -8.30
N LYS A 130 -10.15 1.02 -7.96
CA LYS A 130 -8.79 1.39 -7.54
C LYS A 130 -7.90 1.68 -8.74
N VAL A 131 -6.91 2.55 -8.58
CA VAL A 131 -5.86 2.75 -9.60
C VAL A 131 -5.21 1.40 -9.95
N GLY A 132 -5.03 1.14 -11.24
CA GLY A 132 -4.49 -0.12 -11.76
C GLY A 132 -5.53 -1.23 -11.95
N GLU A 133 -6.72 -1.14 -11.34
CA GLU A 133 -7.78 -2.12 -11.53
C GLU A 133 -8.39 -2.04 -12.93
N LYS A 134 -8.83 -3.21 -13.41
CA LYS A 134 -9.59 -3.37 -14.66
C LYS A 134 -11.04 -3.69 -14.32
N TYR A 135 -11.97 -3.00 -14.96
CA TYR A 135 -13.41 -3.22 -14.75
C TYR A 135 -14.14 -3.39 -16.08
N GLU A 136 -14.83 -4.51 -16.27
CA GLU A 136 -15.61 -4.76 -17.49
C GLU A 136 -17.06 -4.28 -17.33
N PHE A 137 -17.44 -3.25 -18.06
CA PHE A 137 -18.83 -2.82 -18.17
C PHE A 137 -19.63 -3.68 -19.15
N ARG A 138 -20.92 -3.84 -18.87
CA ARG A 138 -21.89 -4.57 -19.67
C ARG A 138 -23.17 -3.75 -19.83
N ILE A 139 -23.80 -3.85 -21.00
CA ILE A 139 -25.07 -3.17 -21.29
C ILE A 139 -26.19 -4.14 -21.62
N ASN A 140 -27.41 -3.67 -21.36
CA ASN A 140 -28.64 -4.24 -21.89
C ASN A 140 -29.31 -3.25 -22.84
N LEU A 141 -29.83 -3.78 -23.96
CA LEU A 141 -30.58 -3.03 -24.97
C LEU A 141 -32.03 -3.48 -24.96
N MET A 142 -32.95 -2.54 -24.77
CA MET A 142 -34.39 -2.81 -24.77
C MET A 142 -35.02 -2.05 -25.94
N GLY A 143 -35.70 -2.77 -26.84
CA GLY A 143 -36.30 -2.18 -28.03
C GLY A 143 -35.30 -1.81 -29.14
N SER A 144 -34.10 -2.38 -29.13
CA SER A 144 -33.05 -2.09 -30.10
C SER A 144 -32.30 -3.36 -30.52
N PHE A 145 -31.99 -3.50 -31.82
CA PHE A 145 -31.15 -4.54 -32.41
C PHE A 145 -29.78 -4.00 -32.84
N THR A 146 -29.33 -2.91 -32.21
CA THR A 146 -28.06 -2.29 -32.57
C THR A 146 -26.92 -3.30 -32.48
N SER A 147 -26.24 -3.49 -33.62
CA SER A 147 -25.04 -4.32 -33.71
C SER A 147 -23.90 -3.68 -32.91
N GLU A 148 -22.85 -4.44 -32.64
CA GLU A 148 -21.70 -3.99 -31.85
C GLU A 148 -21.07 -2.70 -32.39
N LYS A 149 -20.99 -2.55 -33.72
CA LYS A 149 -20.48 -1.34 -34.39
C LYS A 149 -21.32 -0.08 -34.09
N GLY A 150 -22.57 -0.25 -33.69
CA GLY A 150 -23.47 0.85 -33.35
C GLY A 150 -23.43 1.26 -31.87
N ILE A 151 -22.65 0.58 -31.03
CA ILE A 151 -22.47 0.92 -29.62
C ILE A 151 -21.16 1.68 -29.45
N LYS A 152 -21.22 2.87 -28.86
CA LYS A 152 -20.04 3.71 -28.60
C LYS A 152 -19.88 3.97 -27.12
N TRP A 153 -18.71 3.64 -26.60
CA TRP A 153 -18.26 3.95 -25.24
C TRP A 153 -17.30 5.14 -25.25
N SER A 154 -17.36 5.96 -24.21
CA SER A 154 -16.42 7.03 -23.95
C SER A 154 -16.27 7.27 -22.45
N VAL A 155 -15.19 7.94 -22.09
CA VAL A 155 -14.85 8.35 -20.74
C VAL A 155 -14.61 9.87 -20.74
N SER A 156 -14.98 10.57 -19.68
CA SER A 156 -14.88 12.04 -19.66
C SER A 156 -13.47 12.58 -19.49
N ASN A 157 -12.53 11.77 -18.99
CA ASN A 157 -11.13 12.14 -18.84
C ASN A 157 -10.24 10.88 -18.97
N GLU A 158 -9.45 10.81 -20.05
CA GLU A 158 -8.59 9.67 -20.37
C GLU A 158 -7.30 9.60 -19.53
N GLU A 159 -6.94 10.68 -18.82
CA GLU A 159 -5.85 10.68 -17.85
C GLU A 159 -6.23 9.96 -16.55
N ILE A 160 -7.51 10.02 -16.18
CA ILE A 160 -8.06 9.35 -14.98
C ILE A 160 -8.33 7.88 -15.26
N ALA A 161 -8.96 7.57 -16.39
CA ALA A 161 -9.23 6.19 -16.80
C ALA A 161 -9.39 6.09 -18.32
N THR A 162 -8.96 4.97 -18.91
CA THR A 162 -9.23 4.65 -20.32
C THR A 162 -10.29 3.57 -20.45
N ILE A 163 -10.97 3.54 -21.60
CA ILE A 163 -11.98 2.53 -21.90
C ILE A 163 -11.73 1.89 -23.26
N THR A 164 -11.47 0.58 -23.28
CA THR A 164 -11.26 -0.21 -24.49
C THR A 164 -12.58 -0.85 -24.91
N LYS A 165 -12.93 -0.73 -26.20
CA LYS A 165 -14.28 -1.02 -26.73
C LYS A 165 -14.43 -2.49 -27.17
N SER A 166 -15.54 -3.13 -26.81
CA SER A 166 -15.96 -4.43 -27.35
C SER A 166 -17.49 -4.56 -27.41
N GLY A 167 -18.14 -3.79 -28.30
CA GLY A 167 -19.58 -3.93 -28.54
C GLY A 167 -20.45 -3.72 -27.30
N LYS A 168 -21.12 -4.79 -26.84
CA LYS A 168 -21.97 -4.78 -25.64
C LYS A 168 -21.18 -4.76 -24.32
N THR A 169 -19.86 -4.90 -24.37
CA THR A 169 -18.97 -4.76 -23.22
C THR A 169 -17.90 -3.71 -23.49
N ALA A 170 -17.27 -3.23 -22.41
CA ALA A 170 -16.10 -2.36 -22.51
C ALA A 170 -15.22 -2.50 -21.27
N LEU A 171 -13.91 -2.57 -21.47
CA LEU A 171 -12.93 -2.70 -20.39
C LEU A 171 -12.44 -1.31 -19.98
N LEU A 172 -12.74 -0.90 -18.75
CA LEU A 172 -12.15 0.27 -18.11
C LEU A 172 -10.81 -0.11 -17.48
N ILE A 173 -9.81 0.76 -17.63
CA ILE A 173 -8.52 0.68 -16.92
C ILE A 173 -8.34 2.00 -16.17
N ALA A 174 -8.29 1.94 -14.83
CA ALA A 174 -8.10 3.10 -13.97
C ALA A 174 -6.62 3.49 -13.89
N LYS A 175 -6.30 4.77 -14.13
CA LYS A 175 -4.91 5.28 -14.23
C LYS A 175 -4.53 6.23 -13.10
N LYS A 176 -5.40 7.19 -12.75
CA LYS A 176 -5.12 8.23 -11.75
C LYS A 176 -6.33 8.43 -10.85
N PRO A 177 -6.16 8.92 -9.61
CA PRO A 177 -7.26 9.27 -8.72
C PRO A 177 -8.12 10.37 -9.34
N GLY A 178 -9.42 10.32 -9.10
CA GLY A 178 -10.32 11.38 -9.51
C GLY A 178 -11.71 10.89 -9.88
N LYS A 179 -12.58 11.82 -10.24
CA LYS A 179 -13.95 11.49 -10.65
C LYS A 179 -14.03 11.44 -12.17
N VAL A 180 -14.65 10.39 -12.70
CA VAL A 180 -14.79 10.18 -14.14
C VAL A 180 -16.18 9.67 -14.50
N LYS A 181 -16.67 10.07 -15.66
CA LYS A 181 -17.96 9.67 -16.21
C LYS A 181 -17.73 8.71 -17.36
N VAL A 182 -18.30 7.50 -17.26
CA VAL A 182 -18.38 6.54 -18.36
C VAL A 182 -19.73 6.69 -19.04
N LEU A 183 -19.72 6.90 -20.36
CA LEU A 183 -20.89 7.05 -21.19
C LEU A 183 -20.92 5.96 -22.25
N VAL A 184 -22.09 5.34 -22.43
CA VAL A 184 -22.40 4.48 -23.56
C VAL A 184 -23.55 5.06 -24.36
N LYS A 185 -23.44 5.01 -25.69
CA LYS A 185 -24.44 5.51 -26.65
C LYS A 185 -24.81 4.42 -27.65
N ASP A 186 -26.10 4.14 -27.78
CA ASP A 186 -26.66 3.47 -28.96
C ASP A 186 -26.77 4.51 -30.08
N THR A 187 -25.91 4.41 -31.09
CA THR A 187 -25.87 5.37 -32.20
C THR A 187 -27.06 5.26 -33.16
N LYS A 188 -27.75 4.11 -33.20
CA LYS A 188 -28.92 3.91 -34.08
C LYS A 188 -30.18 4.51 -33.48
N LYS A 189 -30.34 4.43 -32.15
CA LYS A 189 -31.51 4.98 -31.44
C LYS A 189 -31.23 6.32 -30.76
N GLY A 190 -29.98 6.72 -30.65
CA GLY A 190 -29.56 7.96 -29.99
C GLY A 190 -29.58 7.90 -28.46
N THR A 191 -29.99 6.77 -27.87
CA THR A 191 -30.12 6.62 -26.41
C THR A 191 -28.77 6.46 -25.73
N THR A 192 -28.65 6.95 -24.50
CA THR A 192 -27.41 6.90 -23.71
C THR A 192 -27.62 6.33 -22.31
N SER A 193 -26.55 5.82 -21.72
CA SER A 193 -26.47 5.48 -20.30
C SER A 193 -25.14 5.94 -19.73
N VAL A 194 -25.15 6.30 -18.45
CA VAL A 194 -24.01 6.89 -17.74
C VAL A 194 -23.73 6.15 -16.44
N CYS A 195 -22.45 5.97 -16.13
CA CYS A 195 -21.92 5.58 -14.82
C CYS A 195 -20.95 6.65 -14.33
N HIS A 196 -21.10 7.09 -13.08
CA HIS A 196 -20.16 7.99 -12.43
C HIS A 196 -19.24 7.16 -11.53
N ILE A 197 -17.93 7.31 -11.67
CA ILE A 197 -16.94 6.50 -10.98
C ILE A 197 -15.97 7.43 -10.27
N THR A 198 -15.61 7.08 -9.05
CA THR A 198 -14.48 7.66 -8.33
C THR A 198 -13.31 6.68 -8.37
N VAL A 199 -12.24 7.04 -9.06
CA VAL A 199 -10.99 6.29 -9.01
C VAL A 199 -10.28 6.66 -7.72
N THR A 200 -10.02 5.66 -6.87
CA THR A 200 -9.35 5.83 -5.58
C THR A 200 -7.99 5.16 -5.57
N LYS A 201 -7.09 5.62 -4.71
CA LYS A 201 -5.90 4.85 -4.35
C LYS A 201 -6.15 4.16 -3.01
N GLU A 202 -5.62 2.97 -2.85
CA GLU A 202 -5.63 2.27 -1.57
C GLU A 202 -4.48 2.82 -0.72
N ARG A 203 -4.80 3.39 0.44
CA ARG A 203 -3.79 3.87 1.37
C ARG A 203 -3.04 2.66 1.92
N ILE A 204 -1.75 2.58 1.61
CA ILE A 204 -0.85 1.64 2.25
C ILE A 204 -0.40 2.31 3.56
N PRO A 205 -0.72 1.75 4.73
CA PRO A 205 -0.22 2.30 5.99
C PRO A 205 1.30 2.13 6.04
N PHE A 206 1.99 3.18 6.50
CA PHE A 206 3.43 3.17 6.71
C PHE A 206 3.80 4.14 7.84
N GLU A 207 4.96 3.91 8.44
CA GLU A 207 5.49 4.67 9.57
C GLU A 207 7.02 4.77 9.51
N PHE A 208 7.63 5.61 10.34
CA PHE A 208 9.10 5.66 10.45
C PHE A 208 9.61 4.40 11.15
N ARG A 209 10.59 3.71 10.54
CA ARG A 209 11.25 2.54 11.13
C ARG A 209 12.21 2.96 12.25
N ASN A 210 12.87 4.10 12.09
CA ASN A 210 13.87 4.64 12.99
C ASN A 210 13.64 6.15 13.20
N PRO A 211 12.59 6.55 13.94
CA PRO A 211 12.36 7.96 14.22
C PRO A 211 13.53 8.55 15.02
N ILE A 212 13.98 9.73 14.61
CA ILE A 212 15.09 10.47 15.24
C ILE A 212 14.54 11.82 15.70
N GLU A 213 14.51 12.08 17.00
CA GLU A 213 13.96 13.33 17.55
C GLU A 213 14.98 14.47 17.57
N THR A 214 16.28 14.13 17.60
CA THR A 214 17.37 15.10 17.70
C THR A 214 18.43 14.83 16.63
N LEU A 215 18.82 15.88 15.90
CA LEU A 215 19.90 15.85 14.90
C LEU A 215 21.05 16.72 15.38
N TRP A 216 22.27 16.23 15.31
CA TRP A 216 23.44 17.08 15.44
C TRP A 216 23.72 17.73 14.09
N CYS A 217 23.95 19.04 14.09
CA CYS A 217 24.32 19.75 12.87
C CYS A 217 25.60 19.15 12.28
N ASP A 218 25.69 19.20 10.95
CA ASP A 218 26.81 18.66 10.16
C ASP A 218 26.95 17.12 10.14
N VAL A 219 26.10 16.39 10.87
CA VAL A 219 25.98 14.92 10.85
C VAL A 219 24.83 14.51 9.93
N ASP A 220 25.09 13.49 9.11
CA ASP A 220 24.10 12.91 8.21
C ASP A 220 23.43 11.69 8.87
N TYR A 221 22.10 11.63 8.84
CA TYR A 221 21.29 10.55 9.41
C TYR A 221 20.41 9.93 8.33
N GLU A 222 20.26 8.61 8.31
CA GLU A 222 19.32 7.95 7.40
C GLU A 222 17.97 7.74 8.07
N LEU A 223 16.88 8.26 7.49
CA LEU A 223 15.52 7.87 7.88
C LEU A 223 14.99 6.79 6.96
N LYS A 224 14.49 5.72 7.56
CA LYS A 224 13.79 4.62 6.90
C LYS A 224 12.33 4.66 7.28
N VAL A 225 11.49 4.22 6.34
CA VAL A 225 10.09 3.91 6.59
C VAL A 225 9.86 2.41 6.60
N ARG A 226 8.81 1.97 7.29
CA ARG A 226 8.29 0.61 7.21
C ARG A 226 6.93 0.63 6.55
N GLY A 227 6.76 -0.13 5.48
CA GLY A 227 5.51 -0.27 4.72
C GLY A 227 5.76 -0.82 3.32
N ASN A 228 4.74 -1.39 2.67
CA ASN A 228 4.86 -1.94 1.32
C ASN A 228 4.73 -0.85 0.24
N LEU A 229 5.61 0.15 0.31
CA LEU A 229 5.59 1.30 -0.59
C LEU A 229 6.52 1.09 -1.78
N SER A 230 6.12 1.57 -2.95
CA SER A 230 6.97 1.51 -4.15
C SER A 230 7.96 2.67 -4.24
N SER A 231 7.62 3.83 -3.69
CA SER A 231 8.48 5.02 -3.72
C SER A 231 8.01 6.05 -2.69
N ILE A 232 8.98 6.74 -2.07
CA ILE A 232 8.74 7.86 -1.15
C ILE A 232 9.36 9.13 -1.73
N ARG A 233 8.65 10.25 -1.57
CA ARG A 233 9.18 11.61 -1.69
C ARG A 233 9.43 12.18 -0.30
N TRP A 234 10.67 12.60 -0.06
CA TRP A 234 11.07 13.28 1.16
C TRP A 234 11.01 14.80 0.98
N SER A 235 10.77 15.52 2.08
CA SER A 235 10.89 16.98 2.09
C SER A 235 11.04 17.51 3.52
N SER A 236 11.67 18.69 3.65
CA SER A 236 11.76 19.44 4.89
C SER A 236 10.80 20.63 4.88
N SER A 237 10.26 21.00 6.04
CA SER A 237 9.50 22.25 6.18
C SER A 237 10.38 23.50 6.14
N ASP A 238 11.67 23.37 6.47
CA ASP A 238 12.64 24.46 6.43
C ASP A 238 14.06 23.91 6.19
N GLU A 239 14.52 23.98 4.94
CA GLU A 239 15.86 23.52 4.55
C GLU A 239 17.00 24.38 5.11
N SER A 240 16.71 25.57 5.65
CA SER A 240 17.71 26.37 6.36
C SER A 240 18.01 25.84 7.77
N ILE A 241 17.13 24.99 8.32
CA ILE A 241 17.30 24.30 9.61
C ILE A 241 17.81 22.87 9.40
N ALA A 242 17.18 22.09 8.52
CA ALA A 242 17.66 20.77 8.13
C ALA A 242 17.23 20.39 6.70
N THR A 243 18.13 19.77 5.95
CA THR A 243 17.88 19.27 4.59
C THR A 243 17.55 17.78 4.61
N VAL A 244 16.90 17.28 3.56
CA VAL A 244 16.69 15.85 3.35
C VAL A 244 16.86 15.49 1.87
N THR A 245 17.60 14.43 1.58
CA THR A 245 17.81 13.93 0.21
C THR A 245 16.66 13.04 -0.26
N GLU A 246 16.64 12.70 -1.56
CA GLU A 246 15.67 11.75 -2.14
C GLU A 246 15.76 10.34 -1.54
N ASP A 247 16.93 9.97 -1.01
CA ASP A 247 17.18 8.69 -0.34
C ASP A 247 16.82 8.72 1.16
N GLY A 248 16.30 9.83 1.67
CA GLY A 248 15.95 9.98 3.09
C GLY A 248 17.15 10.26 4.00
N ILE A 249 18.24 10.82 3.46
CA ILE A 249 19.39 11.25 4.27
C ILE A 249 19.15 12.68 4.74
N ILE A 250 19.19 12.90 6.06
CA ILE A 250 18.86 14.16 6.71
C ILE A 250 20.10 14.76 7.36
N THR A 251 20.30 16.06 7.17
CA THR A 251 21.43 16.80 7.72
C THR A 251 20.92 18.05 8.44
N GLY A 252 21.30 18.22 9.71
CA GLY A 252 21.06 19.48 10.42
C GLY A 252 21.98 20.59 9.91
N VAL A 253 21.43 21.74 9.58
CA VAL A 253 22.16 22.92 9.05
C VAL A 253 22.34 23.98 10.14
N LYS A 254 21.27 24.27 10.89
CA LYS A 254 21.25 25.29 11.94
C LYS A 254 20.42 24.82 13.12
N GLN A 255 20.78 25.24 14.33
CA GLN A 255 19.97 25.02 15.53
C GLN A 255 18.53 25.57 15.34
N GLY A 256 17.55 24.74 15.64
CA GLY A 256 16.13 25.02 15.41
C GLY A 256 15.24 23.78 15.56
N THR A 257 13.98 23.93 15.17
CA THR A 257 13.02 22.83 15.12
C THR A 257 12.41 22.80 13.73
N VAL A 258 12.36 21.62 13.11
CA VAL A 258 11.85 21.44 11.75
C VAL A 258 11.07 20.14 11.65
N THR A 259 10.08 20.10 10.78
CA THR A 259 9.32 18.90 10.46
C THR A 259 9.81 18.32 9.14
N ILE A 260 10.13 17.03 9.14
CA ILE A 260 10.48 16.24 7.97
C ILE A 260 9.27 15.40 7.54
N TYR A 261 9.01 15.35 6.24
CA TYR A 261 7.88 14.63 5.66
C TYR A 261 8.35 13.47 4.79
N ALA A 262 7.67 12.33 4.91
CA ALA A 262 7.77 11.20 4.00
C ALA A 262 6.40 11.00 3.33
N THR A 263 6.34 11.16 2.00
CA THR A 263 5.11 11.07 1.21
C THR A 263 5.15 9.89 0.26
N ASP A 264 4.16 9.00 0.32
CA ASP A 264 3.98 7.97 -0.69
C ASP A 264 3.58 8.62 -2.02
N THR A 265 4.43 8.46 -3.04
CA THR A 265 4.22 9.06 -4.37
C THR A 265 3.04 8.43 -5.12
N ILE A 266 2.58 7.26 -4.68
CA ILE A 266 1.34 6.69 -5.16
C ILE A 266 0.21 7.38 -4.41
N THR A 267 -0.03 7.14 -3.13
CA THR A 267 -1.28 7.60 -2.48
C THR A 267 -1.36 9.08 -2.16
N GLU A 268 -0.23 9.82 -2.25
CA GLU A 268 -0.05 11.17 -1.70
C GLU A 268 -0.35 11.24 -0.20
N HIS A 269 -0.30 10.09 0.49
CA HIS A 269 -0.37 10.04 1.93
C HIS A 269 0.98 10.40 2.52
N THR A 270 0.97 11.32 3.49
CA THR A 270 2.18 11.85 4.13
C THR A 270 2.20 11.53 5.62
N ILE A 271 3.34 11.07 6.11
CA ILE A 271 3.69 11.06 7.54
C ILE A 271 4.75 12.11 7.81
N SER A 272 4.87 12.55 9.07
CA SER A 272 5.77 13.62 9.46
C SER A 272 6.48 13.31 10.78
N LEU A 273 7.72 13.75 10.90
CA LEU A 273 8.56 13.66 12.10
C LEU A 273 9.07 15.05 12.46
N THR A 274 8.87 15.49 13.71
CA THR A 274 9.44 16.75 14.20
C THR A 274 10.80 16.46 14.79
N VAL A 275 11.81 17.19 14.35
CA VAL A 275 13.20 17.03 14.78
C VAL A 275 13.74 18.34 15.34
N GLN A 276 14.53 18.24 16.40
CA GLN A 276 15.30 19.36 16.94
C GLN A 276 16.76 19.24 16.54
N THR A 277 17.34 20.31 16.03
CA THR A 277 18.76 20.35 15.67
C THR A 277 19.59 20.92 16.81
N LYS A 278 20.67 20.23 17.20
CA LYS A 278 21.68 20.68 18.18
C LYS A 278 22.93 21.13 17.43
N LYS A 279 23.49 22.27 17.82
CA LYS A 279 24.76 22.79 17.29
C LYS A 279 25.64 23.26 18.44
N ILE A 280 26.92 22.92 18.38
CA ILE A 280 27.97 23.49 19.22
C ILE A 280 28.89 24.28 18.28
N GLU A 281 29.22 25.51 18.65
CA GLU A 281 30.15 26.34 17.88
C GLU A 281 31.60 25.88 18.08
N GLU A 282 32.45 26.14 17.09
CA GLU A 282 33.87 25.78 17.20
C GLU A 282 34.52 26.48 18.40
N THR A 283 35.42 25.75 19.05
CA THR A 283 36.17 26.29 20.20
C THR A 283 37.14 27.34 19.70
N SER A 284 37.26 28.45 20.42
CA SER A 284 38.17 29.53 20.04
C SER A 284 39.60 29.01 19.92
N ILE A 285 40.31 29.42 18.85
CA ILE A 285 41.72 29.07 18.66
C ILE A 285 42.58 29.57 19.83
N SER A 286 42.18 30.67 20.49
CA SER A 286 42.84 31.17 21.71
C SER A 286 42.87 30.18 22.85
N ASP A 287 41.97 29.19 22.85
CA ASP A 287 41.84 28.19 23.92
C ASP A 287 42.48 26.86 23.52
N ILE A 288 43.07 26.78 22.31
CA ILE A 288 43.68 25.56 21.77
C ILE A 288 45.19 25.73 21.68
N GLU A 289 45.92 24.80 22.28
CA GLU A 289 47.35 24.63 22.06
C GLU A 289 47.56 23.72 20.86
N TYR A 290 48.28 24.21 19.86
CA TYR A 290 48.49 23.48 18.60
C TYR A 290 49.95 23.55 18.15
N GLU A 291 50.27 22.70 17.17
CA GLU A 291 51.57 22.63 16.53
C GLU A 291 51.39 22.57 15.02
N VAL A 292 52.03 23.52 14.34
CA VAL A 292 52.16 23.54 12.89
C VAL A 292 53.53 23.00 12.55
N VAL A 293 53.58 21.85 11.88
CA VAL A 293 54.81 21.30 11.34
C VAL A 293 54.93 21.79 9.89
N GLU A 294 56.04 22.46 9.54
CA GLU A 294 56.18 23.09 8.21
C GLU A 294 56.11 22.08 7.05
N SER A 295 56.67 20.89 7.24
CA SER A 295 56.63 19.81 6.24
C SER A 295 55.26 19.15 6.09
N GLU A 296 54.32 19.42 6.99
CA GLU A 296 53.00 18.79 7.03
C GLU A 296 51.93 19.77 6.53
N GLU A 297 50.96 19.24 5.79
CA GLU A 297 49.80 19.99 5.31
C GLU A 297 48.66 20.07 6.34
N TYR A 298 48.95 19.86 7.62
CA TYR A 298 47.94 19.80 8.69
C TYR A 298 48.49 20.26 10.04
N VAL A 299 47.59 20.34 11.02
CA VAL A 299 47.85 20.80 12.38
C VAL A 299 47.59 19.68 13.39
N TYR A 300 48.43 19.63 14.43
CA TYR A 300 48.19 18.83 15.63
C TYR A 300 47.59 19.70 16.73
N VAL A 301 46.56 19.22 17.41
CA VAL A 301 46.15 19.78 18.70
C VAL A 301 46.94 19.10 19.80
N LYS A 302 47.64 19.89 20.61
CA LYS A 302 48.48 19.44 21.72
C LYS A 302 47.80 19.55 23.07
N GLY A 303 46.79 20.39 23.20
CA GLY A 303 46.19 20.72 24.48
C GLY A 303 45.01 21.67 24.35
N ILE A 304 44.15 21.66 25.35
CA ILE A 304 43.13 22.70 25.57
C ILE A 304 43.54 23.54 26.78
N ARG A 305 43.61 24.86 26.62
CA ARG A 305 44.04 25.81 27.65
C ARG A 305 42.98 25.98 28.75
N ASP A 306 41.72 26.14 28.34
CA ASP A 306 40.61 26.24 29.30
C ASP A 306 40.22 24.85 29.80
N LYS A 307 40.70 24.51 31.00
CA LYS A 307 40.40 23.24 31.68
C LYS A 307 39.00 23.19 32.28
N THR A 308 38.24 24.29 32.25
CA THR A 308 36.87 24.36 32.76
C THR A 308 35.79 24.10 31.70
N ILE A 309 36.22 23.92 30.44
CA ILE A 309 35.33 23.73 29.31
C ILE A 309 34.40 22.52 29.50
N LYS A 310 33.11 22.72 29.18
CA LYS A 310 32.09 21.67 29.20
C LYS A 310 31.79 21.10 27.83
N GLN A 311 32.02 21.88 26.78
CA GLN A 311 31.71 21.53 25.40
C GLN A 311 32.89 21.88 24.52
N LEU A 312 33.49 20.88 23.89
CA LEU A 312 34.64 21.04 23.02
C LEU A 312 34.24 20.63 21.60
N ARG A 313 34.13 21.61 20.70
CA ARG A 313 34.17 21.34 19.26
C ARG A 313 35.53 21.73 18.73
N ILE A 314 36.30 20.73 18.32
CA ILE A 314 37.64 20.96 17.76
C ILE A 314 37.44 21.63 16.39
N PRO A 315 38.12 22.74 16.10
CA PRO A 315 37.98 23.44 14.82
C PRO A 315 38.39 22.56 13.64
N GLU A 316 37.70 22.72 12.51
CA GLU A 316 38.09 22.06 11.25
C GLU A 316 39.47 22.55 10.78
N MET A 317 39.76 23.85 10.96
CA MET A 317 40.94 24.51 10.43
C MET A 317 41.64 25.38 11.49
N ILE A 318 42.97 25.34 11.53
CA ILE A 318 43.81 26.27 12.30
C ILE A 318 44.87 26.83 11.34
N GLU A 319 45.00 28.16 11.28
CA GLU A 319 45.93 28.86 10.38
C GLU A 319 45.82 28.43 8.90
N GLY A 320 44.59 28.13 8.44
CA GLY A 320 44.33 27.69 7.06
C GLY A 320 44.76 26.26 6.76
N LYS A 321 45.23 25.50 7.76
CA LYS A 321 45.54 24.06 7.65
C LYS A 321 44.48 23.21 8.39
N PRO A 322 44.12 22.02 7.86
CA PRO A 322 43.18 21.13 8.52
C PRO A 322 43.73 20.55 9.82
N VAL A 323 42.88 20.45 10.83
CA VAL A 323 43.21 19.71 12.06
C VAL A 323 43.02 18.22 11.81
N ARG A 324 44.10 17.43 11.89
CA ARG A 324 44.05 15.99 11.56
C ARG A 324 44.23 15.05 12.75
N TYR A 325 44.94 15.49 13.79
CA TYR A 325 45.39 14.63 14.89
C TYR A 325 45.37 15.35 16.23
N LEU A 326 45.11 14.56 17.27
CA LEU A 326 45.39 14.92 18.65
C LEU A 326 46.75 14.32 19.06
N ARG A 327 47.55 15.07 19.81
CA ARG A 327 48.62 14.44 20.59
C ARG A 327 47.99 13.62 21.71
N THR A 328 48.66 12.54 22.13
CA THR A 328 48.19 11.59 23.15
C THR A 328 47.56 12.26 24.38
N GLU A 329 48.14 13.34 24.89
CA GLU A 329 47.69 14.00 26.12
C GLU A 329 46.81 15.25 25.88
N ALA A 330 46.37 15.48 24.64
CA ALA A 330 45.75 16.75 24.26
C ALA A 330 44.46 17.08 25.02
N LEU A 331 43.75 16.06 25.47
CA LEU A 331 42.50 16.19 26.21
C LEU A 331 42.63 15.78 27.68
N TYR A 332 43.84 15.54 28.17
CA TYR A 332 44.07 15.21 29.57
C TYR A 332 43.64 16.38 30.48
N ASP A 333 43.19 16.02 31.69
CA ASP A 333 42.71 16.92 32.76
C ASP A 333 41.43 17.72 32.43
N LEU A 334 40.69 17.35 31.40
CA LEU A 334 39.39 17.96 31.09
C LEU A 334 38.26 17.34 31.93
N GLU A 335 38.35 17.47 33.26
CA GLU A 335 37.44 16.85 34.24
C GLU A 335 35.97 17.30 34.11
N ASN A 336 35.73 18.43 33.45
CA ASN A 336 34.39 19.01 33.27
C ASN A 336 33.80 18.83 31.87
N LEU A 337 34.53 18.20 30.96
CA LEU A 337 34.08 18.04 29.58
C LEU A 337 32.89 17.07 29.53
N GLU A 338 31.75 17.57 29.06
CA GLU A 338 30.48 16.85 28.93
C GLU A 338 30.24 16.43 27.46
N ILE A 339 30.69 17.23 26.49
CA ILE A 339 30.44 16.99 25.05
C ILE A 339 31.70 17.22 24.22
N LEU A 340 32.07 16.24 23.40
CA LEU A 340 33.15 16.32 22.42
C LEU A 340 32.60 16.21 21.00
N VAL A 341 32.89 17.20 20.15
CA VAL A 341 32.60 17.18 18.71
C VAL A 341 33.91 17.08 17.93
N VAL A 342 34.05 15.98 17.19
CA VAL A 342 35.22 15.65 16.37
C VAL A 342 34.99 16.10 14.92
N PRO A 343 35.85 16.98 14.36
CA PRO A 343 35.65 17.62 13.08
C PRO A 343 35.83 16.66 11.89
N LYS A 344 35.29 17.05 10.74
CA LYS A 344 35.37 16.30 9.48
C LYS A 344 36.80 16.10 9.01
N THR A 345 37.69 17.04 9.31
CA THR A 345 39.11 16.97 8.93
C THR A 345 39.94 16.00 9.78
N MET A 346 39.48 15.64 10.99
CA MET A 346 40.25 14.78 11.89
C MET A 346 40.30 13.36 11.35
N ARG A 347 41.50 12.78 11.19
CA ARG A 347 41.65 11.44 10.58
C ARG A 347 41.66 10.33 11.62
N GLU A 348 42.20 10.62 12.80
CA GLU A 348 42.39 9.63 13.84
C GLU A 348 42.08 10.24 15.20
N LEU A 349 41.24 9.54 15.97
CA LEU A 349 40.96 9.83 17.36
C LEU A 349 41.78 8.83 18.17
N THR A 350 42.86 9.33 18.73
CA THR A 350 43.80 8.57 19.57
C THR A 350 43.23 8.40 20.98
N ASP A 351 43.94 7.61 21.78
CA ASP A 351 43.70 7.27 23.19
C ASP A 351 43.55 8.48 24.16
N SER A 352 43.67 9.69 23.65
CA SER A 352 43.47 10.96 24.36
C SER A 352 42.12 11.11 25.06
N ILE A 353 41.11 10.33 24.70
CA ILE A 353 39.77 10.36 25.30
C ILE A 353 39.56 9.31 26.41
N MET A 354 40.59 8.54 26.78
CA MET A 354 40.45 7.43 27.75
C MET A 354 39.97 7.85 29.14
N ASP A 355 40.35 9.03 29.62
CA ASP A 355 40.10 9.49 30.99
C ASP A 355 39.36 10.83 31.05
N LEU A 356 38.11 10.83 30.57
CA LEU A 356 37.22 11.99 30.61
C LEU A 356 36.01 11.68 31.52
N PRO A 357 36.10 12.00 32.82
CA PRO A 357 35.19 11.46 33.83
C PRO A 357 33.75 11.97 33.72
N LYS A 358 33.50 13.10 33.04
CA LYS A 358 32.14 13.64 32.84
C LYS A 358 31.65 13.59 31.40
N LEU A 359 32.41 12.96 30.49
CA LEU A 359 32.03 12.95 29.08
C LEU A 359 30.76 12.13 28.88
N GLU A 360 29.70 12.81 28.43
CA GLU A 360 28.38 12.22 28.22
C GLU A 360 28.06 12.03 26.73
N SER A 361 28.64 12.85 25.85
CA SER A 361 28.34 12.82 24.42
C SER A 361 29.60 12.94 23.56
N ILE A 362 29.73 12.05 22.58
CA ILE A 362 30.70 12.18 21.50
C ILE A 362 29.96 12.28 20.17
N VAL A 363 30.33 13.27 19.37
CA VAL A 363 29.77 13.53 18.04
C VAL A 363 30.90 13.48 17.03
N ILE A 364 30.87 12.50 16.14
CA ILE A 364 31.83 12.36 15.06
C ILE A 364 31.25 12.97 13.79
N LEU A 365 31.99 13.87 13.14
CA LEU A 365 31.58 14.44 11.85
C LEU A 365 32.26 13.78 10.65
N ASN A 366 33.45 13.20 10.84
CA ASN A 366 34.20 12.54 9.77
C ASN A 366 33.68 11.11 9.49
N ARG A 367 33.37 10.82 8.23
CA ARG A 367 32.88 9.51 7.74
C ARG A 367 33.98 8.45 7.65
N ASP A 368 35.24 8.84 7.54
CA ASP A 368 36.39 7.93 7.41
C ASP A 368 37.26 7.96 8.68
N GLN A 369 36.63 8.27 9.82
CA GLN A 369 37.33 8.46 11.09
C GLN A 369 37.86 7.13 11.63
N ARG A 370 39.17 7.11 11.89
CA ARG A 370 39.87 5.99 12.52
C ARG A 370 39.93 6.20 14.03
N PHE A 371 39.92 5.10 14.76
CA PHE A 371 40.05 5.09 16.22
C PHE A 371 41.32 4.34 16.60
N GLY A 372 42.14 4.93 17.46
CA GLY A 372 43.24 4.25 18.14
C GLY A 372 42.76 3.20 19.17
N MET A 373 43.72 2.52 19.80
CA MET A 373 43.47 1.50 20.82
C MET A 373 42.87 2.09 22.11
N GLY A 374 41.96 1.36 22.77
CA GLY A 374 41.52 1.66 24.14
C GLY A 374 40.60 2.88 24.31
N ASN A 375 40.10 3.45 23.21
CA ASN A 375 39.43 4.76 23.19
C ASN A 375 38.21 4.95 24.10
N PHE A 376 37.57 3.88 24.56
CA PHE A 376 36.36 4.02 25.36
C PHE A 376 36.60 3.40 26.72
N GLY A 377 37.06 4.19 27.68
CA GLY A 377 36.96 3.92 29.13
C GLY A 377 35.79 4.72 29.76
N LEU A 378 34.79 5.07 28.95
CA LEU A 378 33.87 6.16 29.22
C LEU A 378 32.64 5.69 30.02
N LYS A 379 32.75 5.72 31.34
CA LYS A 379 31.71 5.25 32.26
C LYS A 379 30.40 6.05 32.16
N ASN A 380 30.46 7.29 31.71
CA ASN A 380 29.32 8.23 31.69
C ASN A 380 28.78 8.53 30.28
N LEU A 381 29.27 7.85 29.25
CA LEU A 381 28.85 8.08 27.86
C LEU A 381 27.38 7.67 27.65
N LYS A 382 26.54 8.65 27.35
CA LYS A 382 25.09 8.50 27.09
C LYS A 382 24.75 8.58 25.61
N GLU A 383 25.51 9.35 24.83
CA GLU A 383 25.30 9.54 23.41
C GLU A 383 26.60 9.33 22.64
N TYR A 384 26.53 8.51 21.61
CA TYR A 384 27.64 8.32 20.68
C TYR A 384 27.10 8.39 19.26
N ILE A 385 27.44 9.48 18.57
CA ILE A 385 26.81 9.88 17.31
C ILE A 385 27.82 9.83 16.17
N THR A 386 27.46 9.11 15.12
CA THR A 386 28.27 8.92 13.92
C THR A 386 27.48 9.30 12.68
N PRO A 387 28.18 9.72 11.60
CA PRO A 387 27.51 10.00 10.34
C PRO A 387 27.08 8.70 9.66
N TYR A 388 25.98 8.78 8.90
CA TYR A 388 25.49 7.68 8.09
C TYR A 388 26.58 7.12 7.17
N LYS A 389 26.70 5.78 7.10
CA LYS A 389 27.73 5.05 6.33
C LYS A 389 29.17 5.38 6.74
N MET A 390 29.40 5.85 7.96
CA MET A 390 30.75 5.91 8.50
C MET A 390 31.42 4.52 8.40
N GLU A 391 32.68 4.49 7.96
CA GLU A 391 33.47 3.26 7.95
C GLU A 391 34.25 3.15 9.26
N TRP A 392 33.93 2.14 10.07
CA TRP A 392 34.75 1.83 11.24
C TRP A 392 35.84 0.83 10.87
N SER A 393 37.06 1.23 11.20
CA SER A 393 38.19 0.33 11.35
C SER A 393 38.56 0.30 12.83
N PHE A 394 38.52 -0.89 13.42
CA PHE A 394 39.02 -1.16 14.76
C PHE A 394 40.39 -1.81 14.63
N PRO A 395 41.48 -1.04 14.62
CA PRO A 395 42.80 -1.60 14.47
C PRO A 395 43.27 -2.44 15.67
N TYR A 396 42.58 -2.35 16.82
CA TYR A 396 43.03 -2.98 18.07
C TYR A 396 41.89 -3.51 18.95
N TYR A 397 42.25 -4.55 19.73
CA TYR A 397 41.46 -5.21 20.76
C TYR A 397 40.86 -4.24 21.81
N GLY A 398 39.62 -4.50 22.23
CA GLY A 398 38.94 -3.82 23.34
C GLY A 398 38.59 -2.37 23.09
N SER A 399 38.35 -1.99 21.82
CA SER A 399 38.13 -0.59 21.44
C SER A 399 36.99 0.06 22.23
N VAL A 400 35.87 -0.65 22.47
CA VAL A 400 34.76 -0.19 23.31
C VAL A 400 34.80 -0.88 24.68
N SER A 401 35.19 -0.17 25.75
CA SER A 401 35.34 -0.79 27.08
C SER A 401 34.61 -0.08 28.23
N ASN A 402 34.21 -0.82 29.27
CA ASN A 402 33.67 -0.24 30.52
C ASN A 402 32.46 0.70 30.36
N VAL A 403 31.69 0.56 29.26
CA VAL A 403 30.48 1.37 29.00
C VAL A 403 29.29 0.77 29.74
N SER A 404 28.62 1.54 30.59
CA SER A 404 27.46 1.05 31.37
C SER A 404 26.22 1.95 31.33
N THR A 405 26.34 3.13 30.70
CA THR A 405 25.33 4.19 30.66
C THR A 405 24.69 4.38 29.28
N LEU A 406 25.38 3.97 28.21
CA LEU A 406 24.87 4.01 26.85
C LEU A 406 23.76 2.97 26.67
N LYS A 407 22.54 3.40 26.37
CA LYS A 407 21.40 2.48 26.18
C LYS A 407 21.48 1.70 24.88
N GLN A 408 21.96 2.34 23.82
CA GLN A 408 22.06 1.73 22.50
C GLN A 408 23.29 2.28 21.77
N LEU A 409 24.02 1.39 21.12
CA LEU A 409 25.06 1.72 20.16
C LEU A 409 24.68 1.13 18.80
N VAL A 410 24.46 1.99 17.82
CA VAL A 410 24.24 1.57 16.43
C VAL A 410 25.57 1.65 15.70
N LEU A 411 26.08 0.50 15.27
CA LEU A 411 27.29 0.46 14.45
C LEU A 411 26.98 0.99 13.05
N PRO A 412 27.87 1.81 12.45
CA PRO A 412 27.55 2.42 11.17
C PRO A 412 27.67 1.44 9.99
N GLU A 413 26.77 1.59 9.01
CA GLU A 413 26.60 0.69 7.84
C GLU A 413 27.81 0.57 6.90
N GLY A 414 28.77 1.50 6.98
CA GLY A 414 30.03 1.42 6.22
C GLY A 414 31.09 0.56 6.87
N SER A 415 30.89 0.13 8.13
CA SER A 415 31.89 -0.59 8.91
C SER A 415 32.20 -1.98 8.36
N ALA A 416 33.37 -2.49 8.75
CA ALA A 416 33.85 -3.83 8.37
C ALA A 416 32.80 -4.92 8.60
N THR A 417 32.74 -5.94 7.73
CA THR A 417 31.68 -6.98 7.72
C THR A 417 31.76 -8.04 8.83
N SER A 418 32.67 -7.85 9.79
CA SER A 418 32.97 -8.78 10.90
C SER A 418 33.27 -8.01 12.18
N LEU A 419 32.96 -8.64 13.31
CA LEU A 419 33.30 -8.18 14.66
C LEU A 419 34.52 -8.93 15.18
N ASP A 420 35.58 -8.22 15.59
CA ASP A 420 36.79 -8.78 16.20
C ASP A 420 37.20 -7.96 17.44
N GLU A 421 36.95 -8.53 18.63
CA GLU A 421 37.26 -8.00 19.98
C GLU A 421 36.94 -6.52 20.20
N ILE A 422 35.72 -6.11 19.89
CA ILE A 422 35.32 -4.71 19.98
C ILE A 422 34.86 -4.34 21.40
N PHE A 423 34.05 -5.18 22.05
CA PHE A 423 33.38 -4.85 23.30
C PHE A 423 33.98 -5.58 24.50
N SER A 424 34.41 -4.82 25.53
CA SER A 424 34.91 -5.39 26.78
C SER A 424 34.25 -4.74 28.01
N ARG A 425 33.83 -5.51 29.01
CA ARG A 425 33.30 -4.95 30.28
C ARG A 425 32.12 -3.98 30.12
N CYS A 426 31.35 -4.11 29.04
CA CYS A 426 30.20 -3.26 28.78
C CYS A 426 28.96 -3.83 29.46
N SER A 427 28.03 -2.98 29.92
CA SER A 427 26.79 -3.43 30.56
C SER A 427 25.56 -2.61 30.22
N ASN A 428 24.38 -3.26 30.28
CA ASN A 428 23.05 -2.64 30.15
C ASN A 428 22.83 -1.86 28.82
N MET A 429 23.36 -2.38 27.71
CA MET A 429 23.34 -1.73 26.40
C MET A 429 22.78 -2.66 25.31
N GLU A 430 22.10 -2.07 24.32
CA GLU A 430 21.80 -2.72 23.05
C GLU A 430 22.85 -2.36 21.98
N VAL A 431 23.44 -3.36 21.34
CA VAL A 431 24.33 -3.18 20.18
C VAL A 431 23.58 -3.58 18.92
N VAL A 432 23.40 -2.62 18.01
CA VAL A 432 22.76 -2.85 16.71
C VAL A 432 23.83 -3.03 15.65
N LEU A 433 23.90 -4.23 15.07
CA LEU A 433 24.82 -4.52 14.00
C LEU A 433 24.29 -4.01 12.66
N PRO A 434 25.15 -3.52 11.76
CA PRO A 434 24.73 -3.02 10.47
C PRO A 434 24.28 -4.15 9.53
N GLU A 435 23.36 -3.85 8.61
CA GLU A 435 22.67 -4.85 7.77
C GLU A 435 23.62 -5.60 6.82
N ASN A 436 24.81 -5.05 6.54
CA ASN A 436 25.82 -5.66 5.68
C ASN A 436 26.68 -6.74 6.40
N PHE A 437 26.58 -6.89 7.74
CA PHE A 437 27.37 -7.88 8.48
C PHE A 437 27.03 -9.31 8.06
N THR A 438 28.09 -10.11 7.88
CA THR A 438 27.95 -11.52 7.48
C THR A 438 28.53 -12.50 8.50
N LYS A 439 29.44 -12.02 9.36
CA LYS A 439 30.13 -12.85 10.35
C LYS A 439 30.20 -12.15 11.71
N LEU A 440 30.09 -12.95 12.76
CA LEU A 440 30.33 -12.54 14.14
C LEU A 440 31.45 -13.41 14.72
N GLU A 441 32.61 -12.81 14.95
CA GLU A 441 33.75 -13.46 15.61
C GLU A 441 33.88 -12.88 17.01
N TYR A 442 35.08 -12.68 17.55
CA TYR A 442 35.37 -12.41 18.96
C TYR A 442 34.73 -11.12 19.55
N GLY A 443 33.41 -10.91 19.50
CA GLY A 443 32.82 -9.59 19.63
C GLY A 443 32.76 -9.00 21.04
N PHE A 444 32.53 -9.84 22.06
CA PHE A 444 32.18 -9.41 23.41
C PHE A 444 32.92 -10.22 24.49
N THR A 445 33.58 -9.50 25.40
CA THR A 445 34.31 -10.06 26.54
C THR A 445 33.86 -9.43 27.85
N ASP A 446 33.56 -10.23 28.88
CA ASP A 446 33.18 -9.76 30.24
C ASP A 446 32.00 -8.75 30.22
N CYS A 447 31.08 -8.88 29.26
CA CYS A 447 29.94 -7.99 29.11
C CYS A 447 28.69 -8.53 29.82
N GLN A 448 27.84 -7.65 30.36
CA GLN A 448 26.70 -8.04 31.20
C GLN A 448 25.41 -7.37 30.76
N ASN A 449 24.29 -8.11 30.70
CA ASN A 449 22.98 -7.56 30.30
C ASN A 449 23.00 -6.87 28.91
N ILE A 450 23.69 -7.46 27.94
CA ILE A 450 23.77 -6.91 26.58
C ILE A 450 22.69 -7.52 25.69
N ARG A 451 22.01 -6.65 24.92
CA ARG A 451 21.17 -7.07 23.80
C ARG A 451 21.95 -6.88 22.51
N VAL A 452 22.00 -7.87 21.63
CA VAL A 452 22.68 -7.76 20.33
C VAL A 452 21.66 -7.96 19.22
N VAL A 453 21.44 -6.90 18.43
CA VAL A 453 20.57 -6.97 17.24
C VAL A 453 21.38 -7.48 16.06
N ILE A 454 21.15 -8.74 15.68
CA ILE A 454 21.89 -9.44 14.63
C ILE A 454 21.02 -9.54 13.37
N PRO A 455 21.43 -8.93 12.23
CA PRO A 455 20.65 -8.91 10.99
C PRO A 455 20.63 -10.28 10.30
N ARG A 456 19.69 -10.46 9.35
CA ARG A 456 19.49 -11.72 8.63
C ARG A 456 20.74 -12.20 7.88
N ARG A 457 21.57 -11.26 7.40
CA ARG A 457 22.74 -11.55 6.56
C ARG A 457 23.90 -12.20 7.31
N VAL A 458 23.88 -12.21 8.64
CA VAL A 458 24.86 -12.97 9.43
C VAL A 458 24.61 -14.46 9.25
N THR A 459 25.55 -15.14 8.59
CA THR A 459 25.50 -16.57 8.29
C THR A 459 26.55 -17.38 9.05
N THR A 460 27.41 -16.71 9.80
CA THR A 460 28.47 -17.36 10.58
C THR A 460 28.61 -16.62 11.91
N ILE A 461 28.56 -17.38 13.00
CA ILE A 461 28.80 -16.89 14.36
C ILE A 461 29.76 -17.90 14.98
N ALA A 462 30.91 -17.43 15.47
CA ALA A 462 31.92 -18.27 16.11
C ALA A 462 31.39 -18.94 17.39
N GLU A 463 32.12 -19.90 17.95
CA GLU A 463 31.69 -20.62 19.15
C GLU A 463 31.44 -19.64 20.31
N TYR A 464 30.52 -19.98 21.22
CA TYR A 464 30.09 -19.07 22.29
C TYR A 464 31.26 -18.49 23.09
N ALA A 465 32.23 -19.34 23.45
CA ALA A 465 33.41 -18.93 24.20
C ALA A 465 34.32 -17.92 23.47
N GLN A 466 34.16 -17.77 22.16
CA GLN A 466 34.87 -16.78 21.36
C GLN A 466 34.07 -15.48 21.27
N VAL A 467 32.77 -15.57 20.97
CA VAL A 467 31.92 -14.39 20.71
C VAL A 467 31.49 -13.67 21.99
N PHE A 468 31.22 -14.43 23.05
CA PHE A 468 30.62 -13.97 24.30
C PHE A 468 31.44 -14.46 25.51
N ALA A 469 32.77 -14.32 25.42
CA ALA A 469 33.70 -14.74 26.47
C ALA A 469 33.34 -14.05 27.80
N ASP A 470 33.19 -14.82 28.88
CA ASP A 470 32.84 -14.33 30.22
C ASP A 470 31.60 -13.43 30.30
N CYS A 471 30.75 -13.44 29.28
CA CYS A 471 29.56 -12.61 29.23
C CYS A 471 28.39 -13.24 30.00
N THR A 472 27.55 -12.40 30.59
CA THR A 472 26.34 -12.83 31.31
C THR A 472 25.10 -12.09 30.85
N ASN A 473 23.96 -12.79 30.86
CA ASN A 473 22.64 -12.26 30.46
C ASN A 473 22.63 -11.62 29.06
N ILE A 474 23.01 -12.41 28.05
CA ILE A 474 22.97 -11.99 26.63
C ILE A 474 21.59 -12.27 26.04
N THR A 475 21.04 -11.27 25.34
CA THR A 475 19.83 -11.41 24.53
C THR A 475 20.13 -11.17 23.06
N ILE A 476 19.81 -12.14 22.20
CA ILE A 476 19.93 -12.01 20.74
C ILE A 476 18.61 -11.52 20.15
N VAL A 477 18.61 -10.38 19.48
CA VAL A 477 17.45 -9.85 18.75
C VAL A 477 17.67 -10.07 17.26
N THR A 478 16.85 -10.89 16.60
CA THR A 478 17.16 -11.32 15.22
C THR A 478 15.92 -11.71 14.41
N PRO A 479 15.94 -11.65 13.07
CA PRO A 479 14.79 -12.05 12.27
C PRO A 479 14.41 -13.51 12.47
N ARG A 480 13.12 -13.83 12.41
CA ARG A 480 12.66 -15.22 12.52
C ARG A 480 13.27 -16.10 11.41
N GLY A 481 13.72 -17.28 11.80
CA GLY A 481 14.39 -18.26 10.96
C GLY A 481 15.82 -17.88 10.57
N SER A 482 16.44 -16.89 11.22
CA SER A 482 17.84 -16.51 10.94
C SER A 482 18.84 -17.53 11.48
N TYR A 483 20.08 -17.42 11.01
CA TYR A 483 21.20 -18.18 11.56
C TYR A 483 21.41 -17.86 13.05
N ALA A 484 21.27 -16.59 13.44
CA ALA A 484 21.41 -16.14 14.82
C ALA A 484 20.32 -16.70 15.76
N GLU A 485 19.09 -16.92 15.27
CA GLU A 485 18.06 -17.61 16.06
C GLU A 485 18.46 -19.06 16.31
N SER A 486 19.00 -19.73 15.29
CA SER A 486 19.48 -21.12 15.42
C SER A 486 20.67 -21.21 16.38
N TYR A 487 21.56 -20.23 16.34
CA TYR A 487 22.68 -20.08 17.27
C TYR A 487 22.21 -19.89 18.71
N ALA A 488 21.25 -18.96 18.94
CA ALA A 488 20.70 -18.72 20.26
C ALA A 488 20.09 -20.00 20.87
N LYS A 489 19.37 -20.79 20.07
CA LYS A 489 18.83 -22.10 20.49
C LYS A 489 19.93 -23.11 20.81
N LYS A 490 21.00 -23.18 20.00
CA LYS A 490 22.14 -24.11 20.22
C LYS A 490 22.80 -23.89 21.59
N TYR A 491 22.99 -22.63 22.00
CA TYR A 491 23.65 -22.28 23.27
C TYR A 491 22.68 -21.89 24.40
N ASN A 492 21.37 -22.10 24.21
CA ASN A 492 20.35 -21.78 25.21
C ASN A 492 20.37 -20.31 25.67
N LEU A 493 20.57 -19.38 24.74
CA LEU A 493 20.55 -17.93 24.97
C LEU A 493 19.13 -17.37 24.85
N THR A 494 18.83 -16.31 25.60
CA THR A 494 17.60 -15.55 25.43
C THR A 494 17.58 -14.93 24.03
N TYR A 495 16.45 -14.99 23.33
CA TYR A 495 16.31 -14.35 22.03
C TYR A 495 14.91 -13.79 21.77
N GLU A 496 14.86 -12.76 20.94
CA GLU A 496 13.65 -12.10 20.48
C GLU A 496 13.63 -12.02 18.96
N ASN A 497 12.46 -12.25 18.35
CA ASN A 497 12.31 -12.15 16.92
C ASN A 497 11.57 -10.88 16.48
N TYR A 498 12.08 -10.23 15.44
CA TYR A 498 11.34 -9.24 14.68
C TYR A 498 10.98 -9.76 13.29
N TYR A 499 9.92 -9.20 12.72
CA TYR A 499 9.55 -9.38 11.32
C TYR A 499 10.27 -8.32 10.51
N ASP A 500 10.91 -8.73 9.41
CA ASP A 500 11.49 -7.79 8.42
C ASP A 500 10.42 -6.84 7.86
#